data_AF-A0A2A5JP01-F1
#
_entry.id   AF-A0A2A5JP01-F1
#
_cell.length_a   1.000
_cell.length_b   1.000
_cell.length_c   1.000
_cell.angle_alpha   90.00
_cell.angle_beta   90.00
_cell.angle_gamma   90.00
#
_symmetry.space_group_name_H-M   'P 1'
#
loop_
_entity.id
_entity.type
_entity.pdbx_description
1 polymer ?
#
loop_
_entity_poly.entity_id
_entity_poly.type
_entity_poly.pdbx_seq_one_letter_code
_entity_poly.pdbx_strand_id
1 'polypeptide(L)'
;MKTTKSILIISVTLALSACVGYSNANPTEPQTQGGYQLIAYQDCNPIIKHTMDSEQVAAYKALKAAELDMSASELPMKDIEDKLALLSKEMEVISKKAIQEDDDRLVINKALLAKQEDKAKQIEAVIESHAANFDAIDDYAEKIKAAANRFDKALNPIIGDLKEVNINIIEPGETPNVHCLASS
;
A
#
# COMPACT_ATOMS: atom_id res chain seq x y z
N MET A 1 5.23 26.65 -26.95
CA MET A 1 4.28 26.16 -25.93
C MET A 1 4.85 24.88 -25.33
N LYS A 2 5.21 24.89 -24.05
CA LYS A 2 5.65 23.69 -23.32
C LYS A 2 4.41 23.02 -22.73
N THR A 3 4.06 21.84 -23.22
CA THR A 3 2.99 21.00 -22.66
C THR A 3 3.51 20.36 -21.38
N THR A 4 3.18 20.95 -20.25
CA THR A 4 3.39 20.35 -18.93
C THR A 4 2.42 19.18 -18.80
N LYS A 5 2.92 17.94 -18.84
CA LYS A 5 2.12 16.76 -18.53
C LYS A 5 1.81 16.77 -17.03
N SER A 6 0.58 17.12 -16.67
CA SER A 6 0.08 17.00 -15.29
C SER A 6 -0.02 15.52 -14.92
N ILE A 7 0.64 15.16 -13.83
CA ILE A 7 0.58 13.83 -13.21
C ILE A 7 -0.74 13.77 -12.43
N LEU A 8 -1.60 12.82 -12.81
CA LEU A 8 -2.90 12.58 -12.20
C LEU A 8 -2.66 11.67 -10.98
N ILE A 9 -3.02 12.14 -9.77
CA ILE A 9 -2.93 11.34 -8.55
C ILE A 9 -4.30 10.70 -8.34
N ILE A 10 -4.45 9.44 -8.73
CA ILE A 10 -5.67 8.65 -8.45
C ILE A 10 -5.44 7.96 -7.12
N SER A 11 -6.05 8.50 -6.07
CA SER A 11 -6.13 7.84 -4.77
C SER A 11 -7.25 6.79 -4.81
N VAL A 12 -6.89 5.56 -5.16
CA VAL A 12 -7.78 4.39 -5.03
C VAL A 12 -7.76 3.94 -3.57
N THR A 13 -8.81 4.26 -2.82
CA THR A 13 -9.00 3.76 -1.45
C THR A 13 -9.77 2.44 -1.51
N LEU A 14 -9.09 1.33 -1.24
CA LEU A 14 -9.77 0.05 -0.98
C LEU A 14 -10.07 -0.08 0.50
N ALA A 15 -11.35 -0.28 0.79
CA ALA A 15 -11.79 -0.66 2.13
C ALA A 15 -11.35 -2.10 2.42
N LEU A 16 -10.30 -2.26 3.22
CA LEU A 16 -10.10 -3.48 4.00
C LEU A 16 -11.26 -3.57 4.99
N SER A 17 -12.22 -4.43 4.71
CA SER A 17 -13.39 -4.65 5.57
C SER A 17 -12.99 -5.33 6.88
N ALA A 18 -12.57 -4.54 7.88
CA ALA A 18 -12.60 -4.97 9.26
C ALA A 18 -14.06 -4.93 9.73
N CYS A 19 -14.66 -6.10 9.94
CA CYS A 19 -16.00 -6.22 10.51
C CYS A 19 -16.03 -5.64 11.92
N VAL A 20 -16.48 -4.40 12.07
CA VAL A 20 -16.96 -3.85 13.35
C VAL A 20 -18.37 -3.32 13.13
N GLY A 21 -19.34 -4.10 13.60
CA GLY A 21 -20.75 -3.78 13.49
C GLY A 21 -21.10 -2.60 14.39
N TYR A 22 -21.58 -1.53 13.78
CA TYR A 22 -22.48 -0.57 14.42
C TYR A 22 -23.61 -0.24 13.45
N SER A 23 -24.77 -0.82 13.73
CA SER A 23 -26.03 -0.54 13.05
C SER A 23 -26.53 0.85 13.38
N ASN A 24 -26.86 1.63 12.36
CA ASN A 24 -27.96 2.59 12.37
C ASN A 24 -28.70 2.48 11.05
N ALA A 25 -30.01 2.33 11.13
CA ALA A 25 -30.89 2.00 10.02
C ALA A 25 -31.41 3.25 9.27
N ASN A 26 -31.81 2.98 8.02
CA ASN A 26 -32.59 3.76 7.03
C ASN A 26 -31.87 4.73 6.08
N PRO A 27 -32.30 4.83 4.80
CA PRO A 27 -33.37 4.09 4.10
C PRO A 27 -32.81 3.03 3.12
N THR A 28 -33.68 2.09 2.76
CA THR A 28 -33.48 1.03 1.75
C THR A 28 -32.98 1.61 0.43
N GLU A 29 -31.66 1.71 0.25
CA GLU A 29 -31.09 1.73 -1.07
C GLU A 29 -31.29 0.33 -1.67
N PRO A 30 -31.75 0.23 -2.94
CA PRO A 30 -31.92 -1.07 -3.57
C PRO A 30 -30.56 -1.76 -3.54
N GLN A 31 -30.52 -2.93 -2.89
CA GLN A 31 -29.45 -3.88 -3.13
C GLN A 31 -29.34 -3.99 -4.65
N THR A 32 -28.19 -3.64 -5.21
CA THR A 32 -27.93 -3.75 -6.64
C THR A 32 -28.02 -5.23 -7.00
N GLN A 33 -29.22 -5.68 -7.36
CA GLN A 33 -29.45 -6.95 -8.07
C GLN A 33 -28.96 -6.78 -9.52
N GLY A 34 -27.67 -6.48 -9.67
CA GLY A 34 -27.06 -6.08 -10.92
C GLY A 34 -25.53 -6.15 -10.84
N GLY A 35 -24.90 -6.08 -12.01
CA GLY A 35 -23.44 -6.10 -12.14
C GLY A 35 -22.75 -4.91 -11.45
N TYR A 36 -21.42 -4.93 -11.47
CA TYR A 36 -20.56 -3.89 -10.88
C TYR A 36 -20.99 -2.47 -11.29
N GLN A 37 -21.05 -1.56 -10.30
CA GLN A 37 -21.37 -0.15 -10.53
C GLN A 37 -20.18 0.72 -10.17
N LEU A 38 -19.93 1.74 -10.98
CA LEU A 38 -19.02 2.83 -10.68
C LEU A 38 -19.83 4.05 -10.28
N ILE A 39 -19.48 4.67 -9.15
CA ILE A 39 -19.98 5.99 -8.75
C ILE A 39 -18.78 6.93 -8.59
N ALA A 40 -18.74 8.01 -9.37
CA ALA A 40 -17.78 9.08 -9.16
C ALA A 40 -18.42 10.19 -8.31
N TYR A 41 -17.69 10.66 -7.32
CA TYR A 41 -18.10 11.74 -6.41
C TYR A 41 -17.20 12.96 -6.57
N GLN A 42 -17.79 14.14 -6.50
CA GLN A 42 -17.10 15.41 -6.33
C GLN A 42 -17.79 16.16 -5.19
N ASP A 43 -17.03 16.66 -4.21
CA ASP A 43 -17.57 17.25 -2.98
C ASP A 43 -18.63 16.36 -2.30
N CYS A 44 -18.39 15.05 -2.31
CA CYS A 44 -19.27 14.02 -1.77
C CYS A 44 -20.64 13.90 -2.43
N ASN A 45 -20.84 14.59 -3.54
CA ASN A 45 -22.02 14.47 -4.37
C ASN A 45 -21.73 13.53 -5.54
N PRO A 46 -22.57 12.50 -5.80
CA PRO A 46 -22.38 11.62 -6.93
C PRO A 46 -22.63 12.39 -8.23
N ILE A 47 -21.60 12.51 -9.06
CA ILE A 47 -21.66 13.19 -10.36
C ILE A 47 -21.78 12.21 -11.52
N ILE A 48 -21.36 10.96 -11.33
CA ILE A 48 -21.49 9.88 -12.33
C ILE A 48 -21.99 8.62 -11.61
N LYS A 49 -22.94 7.92 -12.24
CA LYS A 49 -23.31 6.55 -11.93
C LYS A 49 -23.26 5.75 -13.23
N HIS A 50 -22.45 4.70 -13.26
CA HIS A 50 -22.20 3.92 -14.47
C HIS A 50 -22.19 2.42 -14.16
N THR A 51 -22.95 1.65 -14.94
CA THR A 51 -22.84 0.19 -14.87
C THR A 51 -21.63 -0.25 -15.66
N MET A 52 -20.68 -0.90 -14.99
CA MET A 52 -19.43 -1.30 -15.59
C MET A 52 -19.64 -2.42 -16.62
N ASP A 53 -18.98 -2.29 -17.77
CA ASP A 53 -18.93 -3.35 -18.77
C ASP A 53 -17.89 -4.43 -18.41
N SER A 54 -17.79 -5.45 -19.27
CA SER A 54 -16.88 -6.58 -19.04
C SER A 54 -15.40 -6.18 -19.05
N GLU A 55 -14.99 -5.18 -19.83
CA GLU A 55 -13.61 -4.70 -19.87
C GLU A 55 -13.26 -3.95 -18.58
N GLN A 56 -14.15 -3.08 -18.13
CA GLN A 56 -14.03 -2.31 -16.90
C GLN A 56 -13.99 -3.23 -15.68
N VAL A 57 -14.88 -4.23 -15.62
CA VAL A 57 -14.88 -5.23 -14.54
C VAL A 57 -13.59 -6.06 -14.55
N ALA A 58 -13.11 -6.46 -15.73
CA ALA A 58 -11.86 -7.21 -15.83
C ALA A 58 -10.65 -6.38 -15.36
N ALA A 59 -10.59 -5.10 -15.73
CA ALA A 59 -9.53 -4.20 -15.28
C ALA A 59 -9.56 -3.97 -13.77
N TYR A 60 -10.75 -3.75 -13.19
CA TYR A 60 -10.93 -3.61 -11.74
C TYR A 60 -10.49 -4.85 -10.97
N LYS A 61 -10.91 -6.04 -11.41
CA LYS A 61 -10.51 -7.31 -10.78
C LYS A 61 -9.02 -7.55 -10.88
N ALA A 62 -8.38 -7.17 -11.99
CA ALA A 62 -6.94 -7.27 -12.14
C ALA A 62 -6.19 -6.33 -11.17
N LEU A 63 -6.71 -5.12 -10.95
CA LEU A 63 -6.17 -4.20 -9.96
C LEU A 63 -6.28 -4.77 -8.53
N LYS A 64 -7.48 -5.24 -8.13
CA LYS A 64 -7.67 -5.90 -6.82
C LYS A 64 -6.74 -7.08 -6.60
N ALA A 65 -6.56 -7.91 -7.64
CA ALA A 65 -5.67 -9.07 -7.55
C ALA A 65 -4.22 -8.64 -7.32
N ALA A 66 -3.75 -7.61 -8.04
CA ALA A 66 -2.39 -7.09 -7.86
C ALA A 66 -2.16 -6.49 -6.46
N GLU A 67 -3.16 -5.81 -5.89
CA GLU A 67 -3.10 -5.26 -4.54
C GLU A 67 -3.11 -6.35 -3.46
N LEU A 68 -3.91 -7.40 -3.64
CA LEU A 68 -3.94 -8.55 -2.74
C LEU A 68 -2.60 -9.30 -2.75
N ASP A 69 -2.02 -9.49 -3.94
CA ASP A 69 -0.70 -10.12 -4.10
C ASP A 69 0.41 -9.33 -3.39
N MET A 70 0.38 -7.99 -3.47
CA MET A 70 1.31 -7.13 -2.73
C MET A 70 1.09 -7.24 -1.22
N SER A 71 -0.15 -7.12 -0.75
CA SER A 71 -0.47 -7.19 0.69
C SER A 71 -0.06 -8.54 1.32
N ALA A 72 -0.24 -9.64 0.59
CA ALA A 72 0.22 -10.97 1.02
C ALA A 72 1.75 -11.03 1.15
N SER A 73 2.47 -10.25 0.35
CA SER A 73 3.94 -10.21 0.29
C SER A 73 4.56 -9.17 1.21
N GLU A 74 3.78 -8.16 1.66
CA GLU A 74 4.17 -7.22 2.71
C GLU A 74 4.18 -7.88 4.10
N LEU A 75 3.31 -8.86 4.34
CA LEU A 75 3.26 -9.59 5.62
C LEU A 75 4.62 -10.14 6.10
N PRO A 76 5.43 -10.83 5.26
CA PRO A 76 6.76 -11.27 5.66
C PRO A 76 7.78 -10.12 5.87
N MET A 77 7.51 -8.88 5.44
CA MET A 77 8.43 -7.75 5.68
C MET A 77 8.46 -7.31 7.14
N LYS A 78 7.29 -7.37 7.81
CA LYS A 78 7.16 -7.02 9.23
C LYS A 78 8.16 -7.78 10.12
N ASP A 79 8.28 -9.08 9.89
CA ASP A 79 9.17 -9.96 10.67
C ASP A 79 10.64 -9.67 10.40
N ILE A 80 10.99 -9.30 9.16
CA ILE A 80 12.35 -8.92 8.78
C ILE A 80 12.73 -7.59 9.46
N GLU A 81 11.85 -6.59 9.38
CA GLU A 81 12.04 -5.28 10.00
C GLU A 81 12.27 -5.41 11.51
N ASP A 82 11.42 -6.18 12.20
CA ASP A 82 11.52 -6.38 13.64
C ASP A 82 12.85 -7.06 14.02
N LYS A 83 13.30 -8.04 13.22
CA LYS A 83 14.57 -8.73 13.43
C LYS A 83 15.79 -7.84 13.17
N LEU A 84 15.76 -7.05 12.10
CA LEU A 84 16.81 -6.08 11.78
C LEU A 84 16.90 -4.96 12.82
N ALA A 85 15.77 -4.48 13.31
CA ALA A 85 15.70 -3.47 14.37
C ALA A 85 16.31 -3.98 15.67
N LEU A 86 16.00 -5.23 16.06
CA LEU A 86 16.59 -5.87 17.23
C LEU A 86 18.12 -5.98 17.12
N LEU A 87 18.62 -6.55 16.01
CA LEU A 87 20.05 -6.71 15.79
C LEU A 87 20.80 -5.38 15.75
N SER A 88 20.20 -4.36 15.12
CA SER A 88 20.76 -3.01 15.06
C SER A 88 20.87 -2.38 16.45
N LYS A 89 19.84 -2.54 17.29
CA LYS A 89 19.85 -2.06 18.67
C LYS A 89 20.90 -2.76 19.52
N GLU A 90 21.05 -4.08 19.38
CA GLU A 90 22.10 -4.85 20.06
C GLU A 90 23.49 -4.38 19.64
N MET A 91 23.69 -4.14 18.34
CA MET A 91 24.94 -3.61 17.79
C MET A 91 25.26 -2.21 18.34
N GLU A 92 24.27 -1.32 18.43
CA GLU A 92 24.45 0.02 19.02
C GLU A 92 24.90 -0.06 20.49
N VAL A 93 24.26 -0.92 21.28
CA VAL A 93 24.62 -1.14 22.70
C VAL A 93 26.03 -1.69 22.84
N ILE A 94 26.45 -2.59 21.94
CA ILE A 94 27.81 -3.14 21.92
C ILE A 94 28.80 -2.04 21.57
N SER A 95 28.55 -1.26 20.51
CA SER A 95 29.44 -0.18 20.06
C SER A 95 29.71 0.85 21.15
N LYS A 96 28.66 1.28 21.87
CA LYS A 96 28.76 2.22 23.01
C LYS A 96 29.65 1.71 24.15
N LYS A 97 29.82 0.40 24.27
CA LYS A 97 30.65 -0.24 25.31
C LYS A 97 32.02 -0.67 24.78
N ALA A 98 32.15 -0.84 23.47
CA ALA A 98 33.36 -1.35 22.83
C ALA A 98 34.48 -0.31 22.81
N ILE A 99 34.13 0.97 22.75
CA ILE A 99 35.07 2.09 22.77
C ILE A 99 34.65 3.03 23.89
N GLN A 100 35.54 3.25 24.85
CA GLN A 100 35.36 4.20 25.94
C GLN A 100 36.54 5.16 25.93
N GLU A 101 36.25 6.45 25.93
CA GLU A 101 37.26 7.51 25.89
C GLU A 101 37.00 8.50 27.04
N ASP A 102 38.07 8.88 27.72
CA ASP A 102 38.13 9.99 28.67
C ASP A 102 39.31 10.92 28.33
N ASP A 103 39.51 11.98 29.10
CA ASP A 103 40.48 13.06 28.80
C ASP A 103 41.93 12.56 28.65
N ASP A 104 42.27 11.42 29.24
CA ASP A 104 43.65 10.90 29.27
C ASP A 104 43.81 9.54 28.58
N ARG A 105 42.71 8.81 28.29
CA ARG A 105 42.78 7.40 27.87
C ARG A 105 41.66 6.99 26.92
N LEU A 106 42.06 6.21 25.91
CA LEU A 106 41.18 5.43 25.04
C LEU A 106 41.25 3.94 25.42
N VAL A 107 40.11 3.34 25.74
CA VAL A 107 39.97 1.90 26.05
C VAL A 107 39.13 1.23 24.97
N ILE A 108 39.73 0.24 24.29
CA ILE A 108 39.08 -0.55 23.26
C ILE A 108 38.89 -1.98 23.74
N ASN A 109 37.63 -2.42 23.83
CA ASN A 109 37.29 -3.79 24.17
C ASN A 109 37.15 -4.65 22.90
N LYS A 110 38.24 -5.36 22.56
CA LYS A 110 38.30 -6.24 21.38
C LYS A 110 37.25 -7.37 21.39
N ALA A 111 36.86 -7.86 22.56
CA ALA A 111 35.83 -8.90 22.65
C ALA A 111 34.44 -8.36 22.30
N LEU A 112 34.15 -7.09 22.64
CA LEU A 112 32.94 -6.41 22.22
C LEU A 112 32.97 -6.09 20.72
N LEU A 113 34.12 -5.69 20.17
CA LEU A 113 34.26 -5.52 18.72
C LEU A 113 33.99 -6.83 17.95
N ALA A 114 34.49 -7.96 18.44
CA ALA A 114 34.19 -9.27 17.84
C ALA A 114 32.69 -9.61 17.89
N LYS A 115 31.99 -9.25 18.97
CA LYS A 115 30.52 -9.41 19.06
C LYS A 115 29.78 -8.47 18.12
N GLN A 116 30.29 -7.26 17.92
CA GLN A 116 29.74 -6.31 16.95
C GLN A 116 29.82 -6.87 15.53
N GLU A 117 30.97 -7.45 15.17
CA GLU A 117 31.18 -8.10 13.87
C GLU A 117 30.24 -9.30 13.68
N ASP A 118 30.03 -10.11 14.72
CA ASP A 118 29.05 -11.21 14.69
C ASP A 118 27.62 -10.70 14.46
N LYS A 119 27.23 -9.57 15.06
CA LYS A 119 25.93 -8.94 14.81
C LYS A 119 25.79 -8.40 13.39
N ALA A 120 26.86 -7.82 12.83
CA ALA A 120 26.87 -7.41 11.43
C ALA A 120 26.67 -8.60 10.48
N LYS A 121 27.35 -9.73 10.73
CA LYS A 121 27.14 -10.97 9.95
C LYS A 121 25.72 -11.52 10.07
N GLN A 122 25.09 -11.42 11.24
CA GLN A 122 23.70 -11.80 11.42
C GLN A 122 22.75 -10.90 10.62
N ILE A 123 23.03 -9.59 10.54
CA ILE A 123 22.27 -8.65 9.71
C ILE A 123 22.42 -9.02 8.24
N GLU A 124 23.64 -9.23 7.76
CA GLU A 124 23.92 -9.67 6.37
C GLU A 124 23.16 -10.96 6.04
N ALA A 125 23.21 -11.97 6.92
CA ALA A 125 22.49 -13.22 6.71
C ALA A 125 20.96 -13.04 6.67
N VAL A 126 20.40 -12.12 7.47
CA VAL A 126 18.96 -11.79 7.40
C VAL A 126 18.62 -11.15 6.06
N ILE A 127 19.43 -10.22 5.57
CA ILE A 127 19.22 -9.57 4.27
C ILE A 127 19.34 -10.60 3.13
N GLU A 128 20.41 -11.40 3.12
CA GLU A 128 20.64 -12.41 2.08
C GLU A 128 19.53 -13.46 2.03
N SER A 129 19.07 -13.94 3.19
CA SER A 129 17.99 -14.94 3.26
C SER A 129 16.64 -14.41 2.78
N HIS A 130 16.48 -13.09 2.66
CA HIS A 130 15.25 -12.45 2.21
C HIS A 130 15.44 -11.60 0.93
N ALA A 131 16.57 -11.75 0.23
CA ALA A 131 16.85 -11.00 -1.00
C ALA A 131 15.71 -11.12 -2.04
N ALA A 132 15.19 -12.34 -2.24
CA ALA A 132 14.08 -12.58 -3.14
C ALA A 132 12.79 -11.83 -2.75
N ASN A 133 12.57 -11.60 -1.45
CA ASN A 133 11.40 -10.86 -1.00
C ASN A 133 11.57 -9.35 -1.29
N PHE A 134 12.79 -8.82 -1.17
CA PHE A 134 13.08 -7.43 -1.55
C PHE A 134 12.97 -7.22 -3.06
N ASP A 135 13.52 -8.13 -3.87
CA ASP A 135 13.40 -8.09 -5.33
C ASP A 135 11.94 -8.16 -5.78
N ALA A 136 11.11 -8.94 -5.08
CA ALA A 136 9.70 -9.08 -5.41
C ALA A 136 8.91 -7.77 -5.22
N ILE A 137 9.33 -6.86 -4.33
CA ILE A 137 8.65 -5.57 -4.11
C ILE A 137 8.62 -4.74 -5.39
N ASP A 138 9.73 -4.67 -6.11
CA ASP A 138 9.82 -3.93 -7.37
C ASP A 138 8.90 -4.55 -8.44
N ASP A 139 8.86 -5.89 -8.50
CA ASP A 139 7.96 -6.62 -9.40
C ASP A 139 6.48 -6.36 -9.06
N TYR A 140 6.12 -6.29 -7.78
CA TYR A 140 4.76 -5.95 -7.34
C TYR A 140 4.39 -4.51 -7.69
N ALA A 141 5.31 -3.57 -7.50
CA ALA A 141 5.09 -2.16 -7.86
C ALA A 141 4.79 -2.00 -9.35
N GLU A 142 5.55 -2.67 -10.23
CA GLU A 142 5.30 -2.62 -11.67
C GLU A 142 3.99 -3.33 -12.06
N LYS A 143 3.63 -4.45 -11.42
CA LYS A 143 2.33 -5.12 -11.64
C LYS A 143 1.14 -4.24 -11.25
N ILE A 144 1.18 -3.64 -10.06
CA ILE A 144 0.12 -2.72 -9.60
C ILE A 144 0.03 -1.52 -10.52
N LYS A 145 1.15 -0.91 -10.87
CA LYS A 145 1.19 0.22 -11.82
C LYS A 145 0.61 -0.16 -13.17
N ALA A 146 0.93 -1.34 -13.71
CA ALA A 146 0.35 -1.82 -14.97
C ALA A 146 -1.17 -2.03 -14.86
N ALA A 147 -1.63 -2.62 -13.76
CA ALA A 147 -3.06 -2.85 -13.50
C ALA A 147 -3.82 -1.52 -13.30
N ALA A 148 -3.27 -0.58 -12.55
CA ALA A 148 -3.82 0.75 -12.33
C ALA A 148 -3.92 1.52 -13.65
N ASN A 149 -2.85 1.56 -14.44
CA ASN A 149 -2.89 2.19 -15.77
C ASN A 149 -3.95 1.56 -16.70
N ARG A 150 -4.17 0.25 -16.60
CA ARG A 150 -5.22 -0.43 -17.38
C ARG A 150 -6.61 -0.03 -16.89
N PHE A 151 -6.80 0.03 -15.58
CA PHE A 151 -8.05 0.47 -14.97
C PHE A 151 -8.36 1.92 -15.34
N ASP A 152 -7.39 2.83 -15.24
CA ASP A 152 -7.53 4.23 -15.63
C ASP A 152 -7.95 4.38 -17.10
N LYS A 153 -7.30 3.63 -18.00
CA LYS A 153 -7.66 3.63 -19.43
C LYS A 153 -9.08 3.12 -19.66
N ALA A 154 -9.51 2.10 -18.93
CA ALA A 154 -10.86 1.56 -19.04
C ALA A 154 -11.93 2.54 -18.52
N LEU A 155 -11.57 3.40 -17.56
CA LEU A 155 -12.46 4.41 -16.98
C LEU A 155 -12.41 5.76 -17.70
N ASN A 156 -11.35 6.06 -18.44
CA ASN A 156 -11.16 7.33 -19.14
C ASN A 156 -12.35 7.74 -20.03
N PRO A 157 -13.05 6.84 -20.75
CA PRO A 157 -14.24 7.21 -21.51
C PRO A 157 -15.43 7.72 -20.66
N ILE A 158 -15.47 7.34 -19.38
CA ILE A 158 -16.53 7.73 -18.45
C ILE A 158 -16.13 8.99 -17.68
N ILE A 159 -14.91 9.01 -17.16
CA ILE A 159 -14.45 10.06 -16.24
C ILE A 159 -13.80 11.22 -16.99
N GLY A 160 -13.25 10.98 -18.18
CA GLY A 160 -12.63 11.99 -19.02
C GLY A 160 -11.56 12.79 -18.28
N ASP A 161 -11.62 14.12 -18.41
CA ASP A 161 -10.67 15.06 -17.79
C ASP A 161 -11.12 15.56 -16.40
N LEU A 162 -12.08 14.89 -15.75
CA LEU A 162 -12.54 15.29 -14.43
C LEU A 162 -11.37 15.24 -13.44
N LYS A 163 -11.22 16.34 -12.68
CA LYS A 163 -10.20 16.48 -11.64
C LYS A 163 -10.82 16.26 -10.28
N GLU A 164 -10.03 15.67 -9.37
CA GLU A 164 -10.38 15.56 -7.94
C GLU A 164 -11.70 14.80 -7.72
N VAL A 165 -11.86 13.68 -8.42
CA VAL A 165 -13.02 12.79 -8.26
C VAL A 165 -12.65 11.58 -7.42
N ASN A 166 -13.53 11.24 -6.48
CA ASN A 166 -13.45 10.00 -5.71
C ASN A 166 -14.27 8.93 -6.43
N ILE A 167 -13.64 7.82 -6.81
CA ILE A 167 -14.30 6.71 -7.49
C ILE A 167 -14.63 5.63 -6.47
N ASN A 168 -15.90 5.25 -6.41
CA ASN A 168 -16.36 4.09 -5.65
C ASN A 168 -16.87 3.01 -6.60
N ILE A 169 -16.40 1.78 -6.43
CA ILE A 169 -16.88 0.63 -7.17
C ILE A 169 -17.71 -0.24 -6.23
N ILE A 170 -18.98 -0.43 -6.56
CA ILE A 170 -19.91 -1.26 -5.81
C ILE A 170 -19.97 -2.62 -6.49
N GLU A 171 -19.60 -3.67 -5.76
CA GLU A 171 -19.69 -5.03 -6.26
C GLU A 171 -21.14 -5.56 -6.27
N PRO A 172 -21.44 -6.60 -7.07
CA PRO A 172 -22.75 -7.25 -7.02
C PRO A 172 -23.09 -7.72 -5.60
N GLY A 173 -24.22 -7.25 -5.07
CA GLY A 173 -24.67 -7.59 -3.71
C GLY A 173 -24.10 -6.71 -2.59
N GLU A 174 -23.21 -5.75 -2.89
CA GLU A 174 -22.77 -4.76 -1.92
C GLU A 174 -23.74 -3.58 -1.83
N THR A 175 -23.90 -3.03 -0.63
CA THR A 175 -24.58 -1.75 -0.43
C THR A 175 -23.61 -0.60 -0.67
N PRO A 176 -24.00 0.44 -1.42
CA PRO A 176 -23.17 1.63 -1.60
C PRO A 176 -22.75 2.22 -0.25
N ASN A 177 -21.45 2.35 -0.01
CA ASN A 177 -20.92 3.11 1.12
C ASN A 177 -20.32 4.42 0.58
N VAL A 178 -20.83 5.57 1.02
CA VAL A 178 -20.27 6.87 0.64
C VAL A 178 -19.00 7.10 1.45
N HIS A 179 -17.87 6.60 0.95
CA HIS A 179 -16.55 7.00 1.41
C HIS A 179 -16.06 8.17 0.56
N CYS A 180 -16.46 9.36 0.97
CA CYS A 180 -15.94 10.59 0.42
C CYS A 180 -14.98 11.21 1.43
N LEU A 181 -13.71 11.34 1.04
CA LEU A 181 -12.77 12.20 1.74
C LEU A 181 -13.15 13.63 1.38
N ALA A 182 -13.69 14.38 2.33
CA ALA A 182 -13.91 15.81 2.14
C ALA A 182 -12.55 16.46 1.85
N SER A 183 -12.42 17.07 0.68
CA SER A 183 -11.32 17.97 0.35
C SER A 183 -11.26 19.06 1.43
N SER A 184 -10.14 19.10 2.15
CA SER A 184 -9.83 20.16 3.13
C SER A 184 -9.12 21.32 2.44
#